data_AF-A0A4Q7Y7J4-F1
#
_entry.id   AF-A0A4Q7Y7J4-F1
#
_cell.length_a   1.000
_cell.length_b   1.000
_cell.length_c   1.000
_cell.angle_alpha   90.00
_cell.angle_beta   90.00
_cell.angle_gamma   90.00
#
_symmetry.space_group_name_H-M   'P 1'
#
loop_
_entity.id
_entity.type
_entity.pdbx_description
1 polymer ?
#
loop_
_entity_poly.entity_id
_entity_poly.type
_entity_poly.pdbx_seq_one_letter_code
_entity_poly.pdbx_strand_id
1 'polypeptide(L)'
;MSSATLLAVIDGDSASEPANGPVEPLPGVWALVRVSGPSMSPTVRSGDRLLARRLRPGGRVRPGDVVVARFPSRPGLLVVKRVRRAAGAGHWVEGDNPFLTDDSRSFGAAVVVGRVVVRLWPRPGRLPPAPPSDLA
;
A
#
# COMPACT_ATOMS: atom_id res chain seq x y z
N MET A 1 -10.14 2.42 -30.02
CA MET A 1 -9.84 1.10 -29.42
C MET A 1 -10.04 1.23 -27.92
N SER A 2 -11.01 0.48 -27.41
CA SER A 2 -11.61 0.62 -26.07
C SER A 2 -10.62 0.19 -24.97
N SER A 3 -10.32 1.08 -24.02
CA SER A 3 -9.47 0.77 -22.86
C SER A 3 -10.37 0.42 -21.68
N ALA A 4 -10.52 -0.88 -21.42
CA ALA A 4 -11.31 -1.40 -20.31
C ALA A 4 -10.72 -0.96 -18.96
N THR A 5 -11.51 -0.22 -18.17
CA THR A 5 -11.20 0.10 -16.78
C THR A 5 -11.51 -1.12 -15.93
N LEU A 6 -10.51 -1.96 -15.64
CA LEU A 6 -10.66 -3.02 -14.64
C LEU A 6 -10.58 -2.39 -13.24
N LEU A 7 -11.69 -2.45 -12.50
CA LEU A 7 -11.76 -2.10 -11.08
C LEU A 7 -11.04 -3.20 -10.27
N ALA A 8 -9.78 -2.98 -9.93
CA ALA A 8 -9.13 -3.78 -8.91
C ALA A 8 -9.73 -3.44 -7.53
N VAL A 9 -10.81 -4.14 -7.18
CA VAL A 9 -11.35 -4.18 -5.82
C VAL A 9 -10.43 -5.09 -5.02
N ILE A 10 -9.57 -4.51 -4.19
CA ILE A 10 -8.93 -5.23 -3.10
C ILE A 10 -9.90 -5.20 -1.93
N ASP A 11 -10.74 -6.24 -1.88
CA ASP A 11 -11.49 -6.60 -0.68
C ASP A 11 -10.54 -7.28 0.31
N GLY A 12 -10.84 -7.12 1.59
CA GLY A 12 -9.94 -7.45 2.69
C GLY A 12 -10.67 -7.53 4.02
N ASP A 13 -11.62 -8.47 4.04
CA ASP A 13 -12.13 -9.26 5.17
C ASP A 13 -13.32 -8.73 5.99
N SER A 14 -14.52 -9.22 5.64
CA SER A 14 -15.36 -9.98 6.58
C SER A 14 -15.39 -11.42 6.08
N ALA A 15 -15.05 -12.37 6.94
CA ALA A 15 -14.89 -13.79 6.65
C ALA A 15 -16.06 -14.40 5.86
N SER A 16 -15.81 -14.88 4.63
CA SER A 16 -16.54 -15.98 3.96
C SER A 16 -15.69 -16.56 2.80
N GLU A 17 -15.28 -17.83 2.93
CA GLU A 17 -14.81 -18.82 1.93
C GLU A 17 -13.70 -18.46 0.89
N PRO A 18 -12.71 -19.35 0.64
CA PRO A 18 -11.55 -19.06 -0.18
C PRO A 18 -11.83 -19.26 -1.67
N ALA A 19 -11.96 -18.17 -2.44
CA ALA A 19 -11.85 -18.23 -3.89
C ALA A 19 -10.40 -18.55 -4.29
N ASN A 20 -10.14 -19.83 -4.51
CA ASN A 20 -8.86 -20.40 -4.89
C ASN A 20 -8.52 -19.98 -6.35
N GLY A 21 -7.90 -18.81 -6.50
CA GLY A 21 -7.37 -18.32 -7.77
C GLY A 21 -6.20 -17.36 -7.53
N PRO A 22 -5.16 -17.37 -8.38
CA PRO A 22 -4.04 -16.43 -8.23
C PRO A 22 -4.58 -15.00 -8.36
N VAL A 23 -4.44 -14.19 -7.31
CA VAL A 23 -4.80 -12.77 -7.32
C VAL A 23 -4.03 -12.10 -8.47
N GLU A 24 -4.77 -11.73 -9.52
CA GLU A 24 -4.20 -11.27 -10.77
C GLU A 24 -3.32 -10.03 -10.53
N PRO A 25 -2.08 -10.00 -11.04
CA PRO A 25 -1.24 -8.82 -10.91
C PRO A 25 -1.90 -7.62 -11.60
N LEU A 26 -1.72 -6.43 -11.01
CA LEU A 26 -2.26 -5.17 -11.54
C LEU A 26 -1.86 -4.99 -13.02
N PRO A 27 -2.81 -4.91 -13.98
CA PRO A 27 -2.55 -5.08 -15.41
C PRO A 27 -1.86 -3.88 -16.10
N GLY A 28 -1.64 -2.76 -15.39
CA GLY A 28 -1.02 -1.54 -15.93
C GLY A 28 0.27 -1.10 -15.21
N VAL A 29 1.02 -0.18 -15.83
CA VAL A 29 2.09 0.59 -15.13
C VAL A 29 1.52 1.39 -13.96
N TRP A 30 0.22 1.70 -14.03
CA TRP A 30 -0.54 2.42 -13.03
C TRP A 30 -1.62 1.53 -12.44
N ALA A 31 -1.90 1.73 -11.16
CA ALA A 31 -2.97 1.08 -10.44
C ALA A 31 -3.73 2.08 -9.58
N LEU A 32 -5.06 1.96 -9.60
CA LEU A 32 -5.92 2.65 -8.65
C LEU A 32 -6.04 1.81 -7.38
N VAL A 33 -5.78 2.43 -6.23
CA VAL A 33 -5.80 1.77 -4.92
C VAL A 33 -6.83 2.47 -4.06
N ARG A 34 -7.79 1.73 -3.52
CA ARG A 34 -8.71 2.22 -2.49
C ARG A 34 -8.13 1.90 -1.12
N VAL A 35 -8.02 2.90 -0.25
CA VAL A 35 -7.53 2.68 1.12
C VAL A 35 -8.63 2.06 1.95
N SER A 36 -8.29 1.00 2.69
CA SER A 36 -9.12 0.40 3.73
C SER A 36 -8.36 0.41 5.06
N GLY A 37 -9.07 0.71 6.14
CA GLY A 37 -8.52 0.79 7.49
C GLY A 37 -7.70 2.06 7.79
N PRO A 38 -7.44 2.34 9.08
CA PRO A 38 -6.87 3.61 9.51
C PRO A 38 -5.34 3.59 9.69
N SER A 39 -4.64 2.56 9.19
CA SER A 39 -3.20 2.37 9.49
C SER A 39 -2.28 3.45 8.94
N MET A 40 -2.72 4.20 7.93
CA MET A 40 -1.99 5.31 7.35
C MET A 40 -2.60 6.68 7.71
N SER A 41 -3.52 6.72 8.67
CA SER A 41 -4.01 7.99 9.23
C SER A 41 -2.87 8.69 9.99
N PRO A 42 -2.69 10.01 9.88
CA PRO A 42 -3.56 10.97 9.19
C PRO A 42 -3.26 11.20 7.70
N THR A 43 -2.17 10.64 7.17
CA THR A 43 -1.70 10.85 5.78
C THR A 43 -2.76 10.51 4.73
N VAL A 44 -3.36 9.32 4.85
CA VAL A 44 -4.47 8.86 4.03
C VAL A 44 -5.51 8.16 4.91
N ARG A 45 -6.77 8.28 4.54
CA ARG A 45 -7.90 7.74 5.30
C ARG A 45 -8.62 6.66 4.52
N SER A 46 -9.34 5.79 5.22
CA SER A 46 -10.27 4.84 4.62
C SER A 46 -11.16 5.53 3.59
N GLY A 47 -11.27 4.96 2.40
CA GLY A 47 -12.03 5.53 1.29
C GLY A 47 -11.23 6.43 0.34
N ASP A 48 -10.03 6.88 0.71
CA ASP A 48 -9.14 7.60 -0.20
C ASP A 48 -8.83 6.73 -1.44
N ARG A 49 -8.77 7.38 -2.60
CA ARG A 49 -8.35 6.75 -3.86
C ARG A 49 -6.97 7.24 -4.23
N LEU A 50 -6.01 6.34 -4.35
CA LEU A 50 -4.62 6.62 -4.60
C LEU A 50 -4.22 6.10 -5.97
N LEU A 51 -3.37 6.83 -6.67
CA LEU A 51 -2.69 6.33 -7.85
C LEU A 51 -1.34 5.77 -7.44
N ALA A 52 -1.08 4.51 -7.75
CA ALA A 52 0.20 3.87 -7.53
C ALA A 52 0.87 3.54 -8.86
N ARG A 53 2.16 3.81 -8.96
CA ARG A 53 3.01 3.35 -10.06
C ARG A 53 3.57 1.99 -9.70
N ARG A 54 3.30 0.96 -10.52
CA ARG A 54 3.88 -0.37 -10.36
C ARG A 54 5.40 -0.29 -10.48
N LEU A 55 6.09 -0.96 -9.57
CA LEU A 55 7.55 -1.04 -9.61
C LEU A 55 7.98 -2.30 -10.36
N ARG A 56 8.98 -2.14 -11.23
CA ARG A 56 9.71 -3.25 -11.85
C ARG A 56 10.81 -3.71 -10.89
N PRO A 57 11.34 -4.94 -11.06
CA PRO A 57 12.56 -5.34 -10.37
C PRO A 57 13.65 -4.28 -10.50
N GLY A 58 14.32 -3.91 -9.39
CA GLY A 58 15.30 -2.82 -9.35
C GLY A 58 14.73 -1.40 -9.26
N GLY A 59 13.40 -1.25 -9.18
CA GLY A 59 12.76 0.05 -8.99
C GLY A 59 13.19 0.73 -7.69
N ARG A 60 13.57 2.01 -7.78
CA ARG A 60 14.03 2.80 -6.62
C ARG A 60 12.87 3.16 -5.70
N VAL A 61 12.98 2.78 -4.43
CA VAL A 61 12.09 3.15 -3.32
C VAL A 61 12.95 3.82 -2.25
N ARG A 62 12.44 4.91 -1.65
CA ARG A 62 13.18 5.68 -0.65
C ARG A 62 12.44 5.70 0.70
N PRO A 63 13.17 5.86 1.82
CA PRO A 63 12.55 6.25 3.09
C PRO A 63 11.59 7.44 2.89
N GLY A 64 10.41 7.34 3.49
CA GLY A 64 9.32 8.31 3.35
C GLY A 64 8.33 8.03 2.23
N ASP A 65 8.67 7.18 1.24
CA ASP A 65 7.72 6.80 0.18
C ASP A 65 6.52 6.05 0.78
N VAL A 66 5.31 6.43 0.36
CA VAL A 66 4.10 5.63 0.59
C VAL A 66 4.01 4.59 -0.52
N VAL A 67 3.85 3.33 -0.13
CA VAL A 67 3.96 2.19 -1.04
C VAL A 67 2.78 1.26 -0.89
N VAL A 68 2.49 0.54 -1.96
CA VAL A 68 1.72 -0.69 -1.94
C VAL A 68 2.72 -1.83 -1.80
N ALA A 69 2.55 -2.67 -0.79
CA ALA A 69 3.45 -3.76 -0.48
C ALA A 69 2.69 -5.04 -0.08
N ARG A 70 3.42 -6.14 0.00
CA ARG A 70 2.95 -7.44 0.51
C ARG A 70 3.95 -7.96 1.52
N PHE A 71 3.46 -8.62 2.57
CA PHE A 71 4.33 -9.38 3.47
C PHE A 71 4.47 -10.81 2.98
N PRO A 72 5.67 -11.42 3.01
CA PRO A 72 5.85 -12.82 2.62
C PRO A 72 4.96 -13.79 3.41
N SER A 73 4.68 -13.48 4.68
CA SER A 73 3.78 -14.25 5.54
C SER A 73 2.29 -14.11 5.18
N ARG A 74 1.92 -13.10 4.38
CA ARG A 74 0.55 -12.82 3.93
C ARG A 74 0.54 -12.43 2.44
N PRO A 75 0.88 -13.37 1.53
CA PRO A 75 1.15 -13.06 0.13
C PRO A 75 -0.09 -12.56 -0.65
N GLY A 76 -1.29 -12.90 -0.20
CA GLY A 76 -2.55 -12.44 -0.81
C GLY A 76 -2.97 -11.01 -0.42
N LEU A 77 -2.39 -10.44 0.64
CA LEU A 77 -2.82 -9.16 1.20
C LEU A 77 -1.93 -8.01 0.71
N LEU A 78 -2.54 -7.05 0.00
CA LEU A 78 -1.90 -5.79 -0.34
C LEU A 78 -2.13 -4.77 0.77
N VAL A 79 -1.04 -4.15 1.24
CA VAL A 79 -1.08 -3.11 2.27
C VAL A 79 -0.54 -1.79 1.73
N VAL A 80 -1.12 -0.68 2.21
CA VAL A 80 -0.57 0.66 2.00
C VAL A 80 0.18 1.06 3.26
N LYS A 81 1.50 1.30 3.15
CA LYS A 81 2.39 1.62 4.27
C LYS A 81 3.42 2.65 3.85
N ARG A 82 4.13 3.24 4.81
CA ARG A 82 5.27 4.12 4.56
C ARG A 82 6.58 3.38 4.76
N VAL A 83 7.51 3.56 3.83
CA VAL A 83 8.86 3.01 3.92
C VAL A 83 9.65 3.77 4.98
N ARG A 84 10.19 3.04 5.96
CA ARG A 84 11.13 3.60 6.94
C ARG A 84 12.57 3.41 6.49
N ARG A 85 12.90 2.22 5.97
CA ARG A 85 14.26 1.87 5.53
C ARG A 85 14.26 0.63 4.63
N ALA A 86 15.38 0.38 3.96
CA ALA A 86 15.64 -0.92 3.35
C ALA A 86 15.80 -2.01 4.43
N ALA A 87 15.43 -3.25 4.12
CA ALA A 87 15.56 -4.38 5.02
C ALA A 87 15.73 -5.70 4.24
N GLY A 88 16.96 -6.22 4.19
CA GLY A 88 17.29 -7.41 3.42
C GLY A 88 16.93 -7.24 1.94
N ALA A 89 16.19 -8.21 1.39
CA ALA A 89 15.68 -8.17 0.01
C ALA A 89 14.40 -7.29 -0.16
N GLY A 90 13.89 -6.71 0.93
CA GLY A 90 12.67 -5.91 0.96
C GLY A 90 12.84 -4.58 1.67
N HIS A 91 11.74 -4.09 2.23
CA HIS A 91 11.68 -2.81 2.92
C HIS A 91 11.00 -2.96 4.27
N TRP A 92 11.51 -2.25 5.27
CA TRP A 92 10.79 -2.05 6.52
C TRP A 92 9.76 -0.95 6.29
N VAL A 93 8.49 -1.32 6.35
CA VAL A 93 7.32 -0.46 6.15
C VAL A 93 6.44 -0.41 7.39
N GLU A 94 5.95 0.76 7.72
CA GLU A 94 5.11 1.01 8.89
C GLU A 94 3.88 1.82 8.54
N GLY A 95 2.83 1.69 9.36
CA GLY A 95 1.72 2.63 9.34
C GLY A 95 2.13 4.00 9.86
N ASP A 96 1.46 5.05 9.38
CA ASP A 96 1.58 6.40 9.96
C ASP A 96 0.72 6.54 11.23
N ASN A 97 -0.20 5.59 11.49
CA ASN A 97 -0.98 5.51 12.71
C ASN A 97 -0.24 4.62 13.75
N PRO A 98 0.28 5.19 14.85
CA PRO A 98 1.11 4.46 15.81
C PRO A 98 0.34 3.37 16.59
N PHE A 99 -0.98 3.52 16.72
CA PHE A 99 -1.85 2.60 17.48
C PHE A 99 -2.13 1.29 16.76
N LEU A 100 -1.74 1.15 15.49
CA LEU A 100 -1.88 -0.09 14.72
C LEU A 100 -0.52 -0.66 14.37
N THR A 101 -0.32 -1.94 14.67
CA THR A 101 0.95 -2.66 14.47
C THR A 101 0.90 -3.67 13.32
N ASP A 102 -0.14 -3.64 12.48
CA ASP A 102 -0.27 -4.49 11.29
C ASP A 102 0.71 -4.06 10.18
N ASP A 103 2.01 -4.17 10.46
CA ASP A 103 3.12 -3.74 9.61
C ASP A 103 4.42 -4.52 9.90
N SER A 104 5.58 -3.97 9.52
CA SER A 104 6.85 -4.70 9.65
C SER A 104 7.24 -5.05 11.08
N ARG A 105 6.69 -4.35 12.08
CA ARG A 105 6.88 -4.71 13.50
C ARG A 105 6.33 -6.10 13.82
N SER A 106 5.27 -6.53 13.12
CA SER A 106 4.64 -7.84 13.30
C SER A 106 5.03 -8.86 12.23
N PHE A 107 5.37 -8.43 11.01
CA PHE A 107 5.57 -9.34 9.87
C PHE A 107 6.96 -9.29 9.23
N GLY A 108 7.87 -8.45 9.74
CA GLY A 108 9.20 -8.27 9.17
C GLY A 108 9.17 -7.51 7.84
N ALA A 109 10.20 -7.73 7.01
CA ALA A 109 10.36 -6.98 5.76
C ALA A 109 9.23 -7.26 4.74
N ALA A 110 8.73 -6.20 4.12
CA ALA A 110 7.73 -6.27 3.05
C ALA A 110 8.37 -6.18 1.65
N VAL A 111 7.75 -6.83 0.69
CA VAL A 111 8.06 -6.68 -0.74
C VAL A 111 7.20 -5.57 -1.32
N VAL A 112 7.84 -4.52 -1.83
CA VAL A 112 7.15 -3.39 -2.44
C VAL A 112 6.75 -3.74 -3.87
N VAL A 113 5.47 -3.57 -4.21
CA VAL A 113 4.92 -3.84 -5.55
C VAL A 113 4.63 -2.56 -6.35
N GLY A 114 4.45 -1.44 -5.64
CA GLY A 114 4.20 -0.15 -6.28
C GLY A 114 4.42 1.01 -5.32
N ARG A 115 4.67 2.19 -5.87
CA ARG A 115 4.79 3.44 -5.11
C ARG A 115 3.58 4.33 -5.36
N VAL A 116 2.96 4.81 -4.30
CA VAL A 116 1.88 5.80 -4.39
C VAL A 116 2.47 7.14 -4.86
N VAL A 117 1.86 7.74 -5.88
CA VAL A 117 2.33 9.02 -6.45
C VAL A 117 1.42 10.19 -6.09
N VAL A 118 0.12 9.98 -5.99
CA VAL A 118 -0.87 11.04 -5.75
C VAL A 118 -2.14 10.45 -5.13
N ARG A 119 -2.82 11.24 -4.30
CA ARG A 119 -4.22 11.01 -3.96
C ARG A 119 -5.07 11.60 -5.07
N LEU A 120 -6.00 10.82 -5.59
CA LEU A 120 -6.93 11.23 -6.65
C LEU A 120 -8.26 11.74 -6.08
N TRP A 121 -8.66 11.24 -4.90
CA TRP A 121 -9.92 11.61 -4.26
C TRP A 121 -9.83 11.35 -2.74
N PRO A 122 -10.49 12.15 -1.86
CA PRO A 122 -11.37 13.30 -2.15
C PRO A 122 -10.64 14.62 -2.37
N ARG A 123 -9.35 14.67 -2.00
CA ARG A 123 -8.51 15.87 -2.09
C ARG A 123 -7.33 15.57 -3.00
N PRO A 124 -7.45 15.82 -4.32
CA PRO A 124 -6.40 15.53 -5.27
C PRO A 124 -5.10 16.24 -4.89
N GLY A 125 -3.98 15.54 -4.89
CA GLY A 125 -2.70 16.14 -4.55
C GLY A 125 -1.67 15.15 -4.03
N ARG A 126 -0.45 15.64 -3.85
CA ARG A 126 0.63 14.84 -3.24
C ARG A 126 0.25 14.47 -1.81
N LEU A 127 0.73 13.32 -1.37
CA LEU A 127 0.58 12.95 0.03
C LEU A 127 1.51 13.81 0.89
N PRO A 128 1.08 14.17 2.11
CA PRO A 128 1.94 14.88 3.05
C PRO A 128 3.14 14.00 3.46
N PRO A 129 4.22 14.63 3.98
CA PRO A 129 5.32 13.89 4.61
C PRO A 129 4.83 13.04 5.79
N ALA A 130 5.71 12.20 6.32
CA ALA A 130 5.40 11.43 7.52
C ALA A 130 4.98 12.37 8.67
N PRO A 131 3.97 11.99 9.47
CA PRO A 131 3.65 12.75 10.67
C PRO A 131 4.84 12.75 11.65
N PRO A 132 4.95 13.77 12.51
CA PRO A 132 5.92 13.79 13.60
C PRO A 132 5.74 12.56 14.51
N SER A 133 6.84 11.99 14.99
CA SER A 133 6.86 10.76 15.81
C SER A 133 6.41 10.95 17.26
N ASP A 134 6.16 12.20 17.65
CA ASP A 134 5.84 12.72 18.99
C ASP A 134 4.33 12.83 19.27
N LEU A 135 3.47 12.34 18.37
CA LEU A 135 2.02 12.20 18.59
C LEU A 135 1.62 10.87 19.27
N ALA A 136 2.49 10.31 20.11
CA ALA A 136 2.21 9.10 20.90
C ALA A 136 1.76 9.44 22.32
#